data_AF-A0A8J5FQR5-F1
#
_entry.id   AF-A0A8J5FQR5-F1
#
_cell.length_a   1.000
_cell.length_b   1.000
_cell.length_c   1.000
_cell.angle_alpha   90.00
_cell.angle_beta   90.00
_cell.angle_gamma   90.00
#
_symmetry.space_group_name_H-M   'P 1'
#
loop_
_entity.id
_entity.type
_entity.pdbx_description
1 polymer ?
#
loop_
_entity_poly.entity_id
_entity_poly.type
_entity_poly.pdbx_seq_one_letter_code
_entity_poly.pdbx_strand_id
1 'polypeptide(L)'
;MRSSLLRFSFAAALVLAAPPSFCSASTGGSSSSLPFELIWIVFFIVFSALALYPLSSILVSDNNHTHVGCPLDMSWWNLTAANSVCSNQNERAKCCRYINAFIAVSVAHYANSTGMLGVPPELSDVCYSSINETLISSGMPSNAIMLCGLGLKIRVSYQCAGRGTISDMLQSPNFDEFNKNCKLALSLDNSCRMCLTSGLSYLRHLVGEQDNVTLNTCHDAAFVAIANQGDNSSVIDLASCFFSVKVLSIYPGALYLVICFLFFPLIFNTRRE
;
A
#
# COMPACT_ATOMS: atom_id res chain seq x y z
N MET A 1 3.96 -48.99 9.20
CA MET A 1 4.04 -48.20 10.45
C MET A 1 3.82 -46.74 10.08
N ARG A 2 2.91 -45.94 10.62
CA ARG A 2 1.79 -46.07 11.56
C ARG A 2 0.98 -44.78 11.33
N SER A 3 -0.32 -44.91 11.10
CA SER A 3 -1.30 -43.82 11.02
C SER A 3 -1.54 -43.16 12.38
N SER A 4 -1.76 -41.84 12.43
CA SER A 4 -2.62 -41.11 13.42
C SER A 4 -2.59 -39.60 13.07
N LEU A 5 -3.67 -39.07 12.49
CA LEU A 5 -4.81 -38.41 13.17
C LEU A 5 -4.52 -36.97 13.61
N LEU A 6 -4.83 -36.04 12.69
CA LEU A 6 -5.20 -34.66 12.98
C LEU A 6 -6.41 -34.63 13.92
N ARG A 7 -6.23 -34.09 15.12
CA ARG A 7 -7.32 -33.56 15.96
C ARG A 7 -7.18 -32.05 15.97
N PHE A 8 -7.91 -31.36 15.10
CA PHE A 8 -8.27 -29.96 15.35
C PHE A 8 -9.65 -29.98 15.99
N SER A 9 -9.68 -29.71 17.29
CA SER A 9 -10.91 -29.55 18.05
C SER A 9 -11.72 -28.38 17.50
N PHE A 10 -12.91 -28.70 17.00
CA PHE A 10 -14.06 -27.79 16.94
C PHE A 10 -14.39 -27.32 18.36
N ALA A 11 -13.96 -26.13 18.74
CA ALA A 11 -14.40 -25.47 19.97
C ALA A 11 -14.20 -23.97 19.89
N ALA A 12 -15.03 -23.29 19.09
CA ALA A 12 -15.43 -21.89 19.30
C ALA A 12 -16.65 -21.54 18.41
N ALA A 13 -17.67 -22.40 18.44
CA ALA A 13 -19.00 -22.05 17.97
C ALA A 13 -19.88 -21.81 19.20
N LEU A 14 -19.85 -20.59 19.70
CA LEU A 14 -20.90 -19.87 20.44
C LEU A 14 -20.19 -18.72 21.13
N VAL A 15 -20.55 -17.49 20.75
CA VAL A 15 -20.79 -16.34 21.64
C VAL A 15 -20.87 -15.11 20.73
N LEU A 16 -22.02 -14.43 20.85
CA LEU A 16 -22.40 -13.16 20.21
C LEU A 16 -22.91 -13.25 18.77
N ALA A 17 -24.10 -13.84 18.65
CA ALA A 17 -25.17 -13.16 17.94
C ALA A 17 -25.30 -11.72 18.50
N ALA A 18 -24.77 -10.75 17.77
CA ALA A 18 -25.22 -9.37 17.84
C ALA A 18 -25.66 -9.00 16.43
N PRO A 19 -26.91 -8.53 16.22
CA PRO A 19 -27.30 -8.03 14.91
C PRO A 19 -26.42 -6.81 14.60
N PRO A 20 -25.83 -6.67 13.40
CA PRO A 20 -25.33 -5.38 12.97
C PRO A 20 -26.54 -4.46 12.75
N SER A 21 -26.96 -3.79 13.81
CA SER A 21 -27.86 -2.64 13.72
C SER A 21 -27.09 -1.46 13.15
N PHE A 22 -26.78 -1.51 11.86
CA PHE A 22 -26.27 -0.36 11.11
C PHE A 22 -26.77 -0.42 9.66
N CYS A 23 -28.07 -0.19 9.50
CA CYS A 23 -28.70 0.40 8.32
C CYS A 23 -30.15 0.76 8.69
N SER A 24 -30.33 1.66 9.66
CA SER A 24 -31.65 2.24 9.95
C SER A 24 -31.77 3.57 9.23
N ALA A 25 -32.41 3.58 8.06
CA ALA A 25 -33.11 4.76 7.57
C ALA A 25 -34.55 4.69 8.10
N SER A 26 -34.90 5.60 9.01
CA SER A 26 -36.26 5.75 9.51
C SER A 26 -37.15 6.40 8.45
N THR A 27 -38.10 5.64 7.89
CA THR A 27 -39.31 6.24 7.34
C THR A 27 -40.51 5.38 7.73
N GLY A 28 -41.44 5.99 8.47
CA GLY A 28 -42.70 5.39 8.85
C GLY A 28 -43.60 5.15 7.64
N GLY A 29 -44.37 4.07 7.68
CA GLY A 29 -45.37 3.76 6.67
C GLY A 29 -45.75 2.28 6.67
N SER A 30 -47.00 2.01 6.99
CA SER A 30 -47.60 0.72 7.31
C SER A 30 -47.79 -0.25 6.13
N SER A 31 -47.92 -1.54 6.51
CA SER A 31 -48.66 -2.64 5.87
C SER A 31 -48.16 -3.23 4.54
N SER A 32 -47.53 -4.40 4.60
CA SER A 32 -48.05 -5.67 4.09
C SER A 32 -47.01 -6.79 4.27
N SER A 33 -47.47 -7.90 4.85
CA SER A 33 -46.69 -9.02 5.35
C SER A 33 -46.50 -10.12 4.29
N LEU A 34 -45.26 -10.30 3.84
CA LEU A 34 -44.65 -11.56 3.37
C LEU A 34 -43.18 -11.57 3.87
N PRO A 35 -42.60 -12.74 4.17
CA PRO A 35 -41.89 -12.89 5.44
C PRO A 35 -40.41 -12.50 5.31
N PHE A 36 -40.00 -11.55 6.15
CA PHE A 36 -38.60 -11.20 6.38
C PHE A 36 -37.72 -12.43 6.71
N GLU A 37 -38.31 -13.51 7.22
CA GLU A 37 -37.65 -14.78 7.55
C GLU A 37 -37.03 -15.49 6.33
N LEU A 38 -37.65 -15.44 5.14
CA LEU A 38 -37.12 -16.15 3.96
C LEU A 38 -35.86 -15.49 3.40
N ILE A 39 -35.75 -14.17 3.52
CA ILE A 39 -34.58 -13.41 3.05
C ILE A 39 -33.37 -13.74 3.93
N TRP A 40 -33.56 -13.83 5.25
CA TRP A 40 -32.51 -14.26 6.18
C TRP A 40 -32.05 -15.69 5.91
N ILE A 41 -32.98 -16.60 5.60
CA ILE A 41 -32.64 -17.99 5.25
C ILE A 41 -31.82 -18.06 3.96
N VAL A 42 -32.19 -17.33 2.91
CA VAL A 42 -31.41 -17.28 1.66
C VAL A 42 -30.02 -16.67 1.90
N PHE A 43 -29.93 -15.61 2.72
CA PHE A 43 -28.65 -15.00 3.07
C PHE A 43 -27.75 -15.96 3.86
N PHE A 44 -28.29 -16.68 4.84
CA PHE A 44 -27.58 -17.71 5.58
C PHE A 44 -27.15 -18.88 4.70
N ILE A 45 -27.98 -19.33 3.75
CA ILE A 45 -27.66 -20.42 2.82
C ILE A 45 -26.53 -20.00 1.86
N VAL A 46 -26.57 -18.79 1.31
CA VAL A 46 -25.51 -18.28 0.43
C VAL A 46 -24.20 -18.07 1.19
N PHE A 47 -24.26 -17.54 2.42
CA PHE A 47 -23.09 -17.32 3.25
C PHE A 47 -22.45 -18.63 3.75
N SER A 48 -23.28 -19.63 4.10
CA SER A 48 -22.79 -20.96 4.47
C SER A 48 -22.26 -21.75 3.26
N ALA A 49 -22.86 -21.60 2.07
CA ALA A 49 -22.31 -22.15 0.84
C ALA A 49 -20.96 -21.51 0.47
N LEU A 50 -20.80 -20.20 0.68
CA LEU A 50 -19.53 -19.49 0.48
C LEU A 50 -18.45 -19.88 1.50
N ALA A 51 -18.83 -20.19 2.74
CA ALA A 51 -17.94 -20.66 3.80
C ALA A 51 -17.55 -22.15 3.67
N LEU A 52 -18.27 -22.92 2.85
CA LEU A 52 -18.01 -24.34 2.58
C LEU A 52 -17.15 -24.58 1.33
N TYR A 53 -16.82 -23.56 0.54
CA TYR A 53 -15.77 -23.71 -0.46
C TYR A 53 -14.45 -23.88 0.28
N PRO A 54 -13.74 -25.00 0.10
CA PRO A 54 -12.41 -25.12 0.66
C PRO A 54 -11.57 -24.01 0.04
N LEU A 55 -10.97 -23.17 0.89
CA LEU A 55 -10.02 -22.10 0.57
C LEU A 55 -8.67 -22.70 0.09
N SER A 56 -8.72 -23.80 -0.65
CA SER A 56 -7.59 -24.55 -1.14
C SER A 56 -7.53 -24.44 -2.67
N SER A 57 -7.35 -23.23 -3.19
CA SER A 57 -6.85 -22.96 -4.56
C SER A 57 -6.54 -21.47 -4.81
N ILE A 58 -5.92 -20.76 -3.86
CA ILE A 58 -4.95 -19.70 -4.21
C ILE A 58 -3.76 -19.84 -3.26
N LEU A 59 -3.15 -21.02 -3.27
CA LEU A 59 -1.70 -21.09 -3.11
C LEU A 59 -1.15 -20.99 -4.53
N VAL A 60 -0.90 -19.77 -5.00
CA VAL A 60 0.18 -19.60 -5.98
C VAL A 60 1.45 -19.83 -5.17
N SER A 61 1.81 -21.11 -5.04
CA SER A 61 3.19 -21.50 -4.85
C SER A 61 3.83 -21.36 -6.22
N ASP A 62 4.49 -20.23 -6.46
CA ASP A 62 5.49 -20.17 -7.52
C ASP A 62 6.86 -20.28 -6.85
N ASN A 63 7.20 -21.52 -6.47
CA ASN A 63 8.58 -21.87 -6.21
C ASN A 63 9.18 -22.37 -7.53
N ASN A 64 9.90 -21.45 -8.16
CA ASN A 64 11.06 -21.70 -9.03
C ASN A 64 10.78 -22.07 -10.50
N HIS A 65 10.59 -21.03 -11.32
CA HIS A 65 11.33 -20.93 -12.56
C HIS A 65 12.30 -19.75 -12.45
N THR A 66 13.57 -19.97 -12.78
CA THR A 66 14.63 -18.96 -12.85
C THR A 66 14.31 -17.93 -13.95
N HIS A 67 13.41 -17.02 -13.63
CA HIS A 67 13.44 -15.65 -14.10
C HIS A 67 13.62 -14.83 -12.83
N VAL A 68 14.82 -14.28 -12.65
CA VAL A 68 15.18 -13.49 -11.49
C VAL A 68 14.32 -12.22 -11.49
N GLY A 69 13.10 -12.31 -10.96
CA GLY A 69 12.09 -11.25 -11.01
C GLY A 69 12.38 -10.13 -10.02
N CYS A 70 11.82 -8.95 -10.27
CA CYS A 70 11.93 -7.83 -9.33
C CYS A 70 11.19 -8.16 -8.02
N PRO A 71 11.84 -8.08 -6.85
CA PRO A 71 11.21 -8.43 -5.57
C PRO A 71 10.32 -7.31 -4.99
N LEU A 72 10.16 -6.19 -5.70
CA LEU A 72 9.28 -5.11 -5.27
C LEU A 72 7.82 -5.44 -5.56
N ASP A 73 6.98 -5.35 -4.54
CA ASP A 73 5.53 -5.52 -4.69
C ASP A 73 4.89 -4.26 -5.28
N MET A 74 4.34 -4.39 -6.49
CA MET A 74 3.64 -3.33 -7.22
C MET A 74 2.11 -3.55 -7.23
N SER A 75 1.60 -4.60 -6.59
CA SER A 75 0.17 -4.97 -6.63
C SER A 75 -0.75 -3.94 -5.98
N TRP A 76 -0.21 -3.13 -5.06
CA TRP A 76 -0.95 -2.10 -4.33
C TRP A 76 -1.02 -0.75 -5.08
N TRP A 77 -0.35 -0.60 -6.23
CA TRP A 77 -0.24 0.67 -6.93
C TRP A 77 -1.59 1.12 -7.51
N ASN A 78 -2.11 2.24 -7.00
CA ASN A 78 -3.23 2.94 -7.63
C ASN A 78 -2.72 4.06 -8.54
N LEU A 79 -2.53 3.74 -9.81
CA LEU A 79 -1.92 4.66 -10.76
C LEU A 79 -2.91 5.68 -11.35
N THR A 80 -4.20 5.70 -10.97
CA THR A 80 -5.18 6.63 -11.55
C THR A 80 -4.79 8.10 -11.36
N ALA A 81 -4.34 8.47 -10.16
CA ALA A 81 -3.90 9.84 -9.87
C ALA A 81 -2.58 10.17 -10.60
N ALA A 82 -1.65 9.22 -10.70
CA ALA A 82 -0.40 9.42 -11.42
C ALA A 82 -0.63 9.57 -12.92
N ASN A 83 -1.48 8.73 -13.52
CA ASN A 83 -1.73 8.73 -14.96
C ASN A 83 -2.37 10.04 -15.43
N SER A 84 -3.30 10.59 -14.65
CA SER A 84 -3.90 11.91 -14.96
C SER A 84 -2.85 13.03 -14.94
N VAL A 85 -1.97 13.03 -13.94
CA VAL A 85 -0.87 14.01 -13.81
C VAL A 85 0.18 13.83 -14.89
N CYS A 86 0.61 12.59 -15.15
CA CYS A 86 1.66 12.25 -16.11
C CYS A 86 1.25 12.46 -17.58
N SER A 87 -0.07 12.48 -17.85
CA SER A 87 -0.59 12.84 -19.18
C SER A 87 -0.47 14.35 -19.46
N ASN A 88 -0.34 15.18 -18.43
CA ASN A 88 -0.17 16.62 -18.58
C ASN A 88 1.32 16.98 -18.64
N GLN A 89 1.78 17.48 -19.80
CA GLN A 89 3.18 17.86 -19.99
C GLN A 89 3.65 19.01 -19.08
N ASN A 90 2.74 19.81 -18.52
CA ASN A 90 3.09 20.88 -17.59
C ASN A 90 3.27 20.38 -16.14
N GLU A 91 2.82 19.16 -15.84
CA GLU A 91 2.90 18.56 -14.50
C GLU A 91 4.01 17.51 -14.38
N ARG A 92 5.01 17.53 -15.26
CA ARG A 92 6.13 16.56 -15.30
C ARG A 92 6.79 16.37 -13.93
N ALA A 93 7.12 17.46 -13.23
CA ALA A 93 7.76 17.37 -11.92
C ALA A 93 6.89 16.63 -10.88
N LYS A 94 5.57 16.85 -10.94
CA LYS A 94 4.59 16.18 -10.07
C LYS A 94 4.41 14.72 -10.47
N CYS A 95 4.40 14.41 -11.77
CA CYS A 95 4.41 13.03 -12.28
C CYS A 95 5.60 12.24 -11.72
N CYS A 96 6.82 12.80 -11.77
CA CYS A 96 8.00 12.12 -11.25
C CYS A 96 7.96 11.92 -9.73
N ARG A 97 7.34 12.83 -8.98
CA ARG A 97 7.10 12.64 -7.54
C ARG A 97 6.14 11.48 -7.26
N TYR A 98 5.08 11.32 -8.07
CA TYR A 98 4.19 10.16 -7.94
C TYR A 98 4.93 8.85 -8.19
N ILE A 99 5.66 8.77 -9.30
CA ILE A 99 6.44 7.56 -9.65
C ILE A 99 7.44 7.24 -8.54
N ASN A 100 8.17 8.25 -8.04
CA ASN A 100 9.13 8.04 -6.96
C ASN A 100 8.44 7.57 -5.66
N ALA A 101 7.27 8.14 -5.33
CA ALA A 101 6.51 7.73 -4.14
C ALA A 101 6.06 6.26 -4.21
N PHE A 102 5.53 5.81 -5.35
CA PHE A 102 5.14 4.40 -5.53
C PHE A 102 6.32 3.45 -5.38
N ILE A 103 7.46 3.79 -5.97
CA ILE A 103 8.67 2.97 -5.88
C ILE A 103 9.18 2.95 -4.45
N ALA A 104 9.29 4.12 -3.80
CA ALA A 104 9.79 4.23 -2.44
C ALA A 104 8.94 3.46 -1.42
N VAL A 105 7.60 3.47 -1.54
CA VAL A 105 6.72 2.65 -0.70
C VAL A 105 6.93 1.15 -0.95
N SER A 106 7.11 0.75 -2.20
CA SER A 106 7.40 -0.65 -2.54
C SER A 106 8.75 -1.10 -1.97
N VAL A 107 9.76 -0.23 -2.04
CA VAL A 107 11.05 -0.45 -1.37
C VAL A 107 10.88 -0.48 0.14
N ALA A 108 10.00 0.33 0.73
CA ALA A 108 9.72 0.29 2.17
C ALA A 108 9.10 -1.04 2.60
N HIS A 109 8.17 -1.61 1.82
CA HIS A 109 7.63 -2.94 2.07
C HIS A 109 8.70 -4.04 1.93
N TYR A 110 9.56 -3.94 0.92
CA TYR A 110 10.70 -4.84 0.76
C TYR A 110 11.70 -4.73 1.93
N ALA A 111 11.94 -3.51 2.41
CA ALA A 111 12.84 -3.25 3.53
C ALA A 111 12.25 -3.77 4.85
N ASN A 112 10.93 -3.80 5.02
CA ASN A 112 10.27 -4.38 6.19
C ASN A 112 10.58 -5.88 6.36
N SER A 113 10.70 -6.61 5.25
CA SER A 113 10.99 -8.05 5.28
C SER A 113 12.49 -8.35 5.26
N THR A 114 13.31 -7.50 4.63
CA THR A 114 14.75 -7.79 4.41
C THR A 114 15.71 -6.96 5.26
N GLY A 115 15.27 -5.83 5.80
CA GLY A 115 16.14 -4.85 6.46
C GLY A 115 16.97 -3.98 5.51
N MET A 116 16.94 -4.23 4.19
CA MET A 116 17.76 -3.52 3.20
C MET A 116 17.02 -2.30 2.61
N LEU A 117 17.73 -1.19 2.38
CA LEU A 117 17.17 0.05 1.81
C LEU A 117 16.98 -0.03 0.29
N GLY A 118 16.75 -1.21 -0.26
CA GLY A 118 16.85 -1.39 -1.69
C GLY A 118 17.00 -2.83 -2.14
N VAL A 119 16.62 -3.07 -3.39
CA VAL A 119 16.91 -4.34 -4.04
C VAL A 119 18.42 -4.51 -4.25
N PRO A 120 18.93 -5.75 -4.29
CA PRO A 120 20.31 -6.02 -4.65
C PRO A 120 20.67 -5.40 -6.01
N PRO A 121 21.89 -4.87 -6.19
CA PRO A 121 22.31 -4.25 -7.45
C PRO A 121 22.10 -5.15 -8.67
N GLU A 122 22.28 -6.47 -8.51
CA GLU A 122 22.14 -7.48 -9.56
C GLU A 122 20.70 -7.59 -10.08
N LEU A 123 19.71 -7.14 -9.30
CA LEU A 123 18.29 -7.16 -9.63
C LEU A 123 17.77 -5.82 -10.14
N SER A 124 18.59 -4.77 -10.08
CA SER A 124 18.13 -3.40 -10.32
C SER A 124 17.61 -3.19 -11.74
N ASP A 125 18.30 -3.72 -12.75
CA ASP A 125 17.89 -3.58 -14.15
C ASP A 125 16.56 -4.29 -14.44
N VAL A 126 16.38 -5.51 -13.92
CA VAL A 126 15.12 -6.24 -14.06
C VAL A 126 13.99 -5.52 -13.33
N CYS A 127 14.28 -4.90 -12.18
CA CYS A 127 13.33 -4.05 -11.49
C CYS A 127 12.91 -2.81 -12.29
N TYR A 128 13.85 -2.09 -12.89
CA TYR A 128 13.50 -0.93 -13.72
C TYR A 128 12.64 -1.34 -14.92
N SER A 129 12.96 -2.46 -15.57
CA SER A 129 12.13 -3.00 -16.65
C SER A 129 10.71 -3.34 -16.17
N SER A 130 10.59 -4.07 -15.06
CA SER A 130 9.29 -4.47 -14.48
C SER A 130 8.44 -3.25 -14.07
N ILE A 131 9.07 -2.24 -13.46
CA ILE A 131 8.42 -0.98 -13.09
C ILE A 131 7.92 -0.25 -14.35
N ASN A 132 8.78 -0.13 -15.36
CA ASN A 132 8.44 0.55 -16.59
C ASN A 132 7.27 -0.13 -17.31
N GLU A 133 7.28 -1.46 -17.41
CA GLU A 133 6.17 -2.25 -17.97
C GLU A 133 4.88 -2.07 -17.19
N THR A 134 4.95 -2.05 -15.86
CA THR A 134 3.78 -1.81 -14.99
C THR A 134 3.18 -0.41 -15.21
N LEU A 135 4.02 0.62 -15.29
CA LEU A 135 3.57 1.99 -15.55
C LEU A 135 2.95 2.13 -16.95
N ILE A 136 3.57 1.56 -17.98
CA ILE A 136 3.08 1.63 -19.37
C ILE A 136 1.75 0.88 -19.51
N SER A 137 1.66 -0.35 -18.98
CA SER A 137 0.44 -1.17 -19.05
C SER A 137 -0.74 -0.55 -18.31
N SER A 138 -0.47 0.29 -17.30
CA SER A 138 -1.50 1.09 -16.62
C SER A 138 -2.03 2.28 -17.45
N GLY A 139 -1.38 2.59 -18.57
CA GLY A 139 -1.73 3.70 -19.47
C GLY A 139 -0.86 4.96 -19.30
N MET A 140 0.26 4.89 -18.58
CA MET A 140 1.16 6.04 -18.44
C MET A 140 1.97 6.27 -19.72
N PRO A 141 2.07 7.51 -20.24
CA PRO A 141 2.85 7.80 -21.44
C PRO A 141 4.34 7.48 -21.26
N SER A 142 4.93 6.69 -22.16
CA SER A 142 6.34 6.27 -22.10
C SER A 142 7.32 7.46 -22.04
N ASN A 143 7.02 8.55 -22.75
CA ASN A 143 7.82 9.78 -22.71
C ASN A 143 7.80 10.45 -21.32
N ALA A 144 6.69 10.38 -20.57
CA ALA A 144 6.62 10.91 -19.22
C ALA A 144 7.48 10.09 -18.26
N ILE A 145 7.45 8.76 -18.38
CA ILE A 145 8.27 7.84 -17.57
C ILE A 145 9.76 8.07 -17.82
N MET A 146 10.19 8.12 -19.09
CA MET A 146 11.60 8.35 -19.44
C MET A 146 12.13 9.67 -18.89
N LEU A 147 11.33 10.75 -18.92
CA LEU A 147 11.74 12.06 -18.41
C LEU A 147 11.97 12.09 -16.90
N CYS A 148 11.32 11.18 -16.17
CA CYS A 148 11.54 11.03 -14.73
C CYS A 148 12.86 10.34 -14.41
N GLY A 149 13.48 9.67 -15.38
CA GLY A 149 14.82 9.10 -15.24
C GLY A 149 14.85 7.93 -14.25
N LEU A 150 14.01 6.92 -14.46
CA LEU A 150 14.17 5.62 -13.79
C LEU A 150 15.61 5.11 -14.00
N GLY A 151 16.26 4.65 -12.94
CA GLY A 151 17.66 4.19 -12.97
C GLY A 151 18.72 5.27 -12.76
N LEU A 152 18.42 6.52 -13.10
CA LEU A 152 19.36 7.65 -12.95
C LEU A 152 18.98 8.55 -11.77
N LYS A 153 17.71 8.97 -11.72
CA LYS A 153 17.15 9.87 -10.70
C LYS A 153 16.28 9.13 -9.71
N ILE A 154 15.46 8.20 -10.20
CA ILE A 154 14.56 7.38 -9.38
C ILE A 154 15.18 6.00 -9.24
N ARG A 155 15.50 5.62 -8.00
CA ARG A 155 16.24 4.40 -7.69
C ARG A 155 15.36 3.37 -7.02
N VAL A 156 15.69 2.11 -7.22
CA VAL A 156 15.13 0.95 -6.48
C VAL A 156 16.07 0.45 -5.38
N SER A 157 17.28 0.99 -5.33
CA SER A 157 18.27 0.70 -4.32
C SER A 157 18.92 1.98 -3.81
N TYR A 158 18.83 2.19 -2.50
CA TYR A 158 19.31 3.41 -1.86
C TYR A 158 20.57 3.11 -1.05
N GLN A 159 21.61 3.91 -1.31
CA GLN A 159 22.81 3.94 -0.48
C GLN A 159 23.04 5.38 -0.06
N CYS A 160 22.89 5.65 1.24
CA CYS A 160 23.00 6.99 1.78
C CYS A 160 24.27 7.15 2.60
N ALA A 161 25.28 7.84 2.05
CA ALA A 161 26.58 8.04 2.72
C ALA A 161 27.13 6.72 3.31
N GLY A 162 27.12 5.65 2.51
CA GLY A 162 27.56 4.30 2.88
C GLY A 162 26.53 3.43 3.62
N ARG A 163 25.35 3.96 3.96
CA ARG A 163 24.29 3.24 4.68
C ARG A 163 23.35 2.56 3.69
N GLY A 164 23.26 1.24 3.77
CA GLY A 164 22.45 0.40 2.88
C GLY A 164 21.35 -0.38 3.59
N THR A 165 21.29 -0.32 4.93
CA THR A 165 20.27 -1.01 5.71
C THR A 165 19.45 -0.03 6.55
N ILE A 166 18.23 -0.44 6.93
CA ILE A 166 17.41 0.33 7.87
C ILE A 166 18.21 0.59 9.14
N SER A 167 18.84 -0.44 9.71
CA SER A 167 19.60 -0.33 10.95
C SER A 167 20.69 0.75 10.89
N ASP A 168 21.43 0.84 9.77
CA ASP A 168 22.47 1.86 9.61
C ASP A 168 21.91 3.28 9.59
N MET A 169 20.70 3.45 9.03
CA MET A 169 19.99 4.73 9.03
C MET A 169 19.48 5.07 10.43
N LEU A 170 18.91 4.12 11.16
CA LEU A 170 18.42 4.36 12.53
C LEU A 170 19.53 4.74 13.50
N GLN A 171 20.71 4.14 13.34
CA GLN A 171 21.89 4.41 14.17
C GLN A 171 22.64 5.68 13.76
N SER A 172 22.19 6.36 12.70
CA SER A 172 22.84 7.57 12.23
C SER A 172 22.58 8.75 13.18
N PRO A 173 23.51 9.72 13.25
CA PRO A 173 23.37 10.85 14.16
C PRO A 173 22.11 11.66 13.83
N ASN A 174 21.41 12.12 14.87
CA ASN A 174 20.19 12.94 14.79
C ASN A 174 18.97 12.24 14.16
N PHE A 175 19.03 10.93 13.86
CA PHE A 175 17.87 10.21 13.33
C PHE A 175 16.70 10.18 14.31
N ASP A 176 16.96 10.05 15.61
CA ASP A 176 15.90 10.03 16.64
C ASP A 176 15.05 11.30 16.68
N GLU A 177 15.68 12.47 16.49
CA GLU A 177 14.96 13.75 16.44
C GLU A 177 14.09 13.85 15.18
N PHE A 178 14.65 13.46 14.04
CA PHE A 178 13.93 13.34 12.78
C PHE A 178 12.72 12.39 12.89
N ASN A 179 12.94 11.20 13.43
CA ASN A 179 11.90 10.19 13.66
C ASN A 179 10.78 10.73 14.56
N LYS A 180 11.12 11.35 15.70
CA LYS A 180 10.12 11.97 16.61
C LYS A 180 9.25 13.00 15.90
N ASN A 181 9.86 13.88 15.11
CA ASN A 181 9.13 14.92 14.37
C ASN A 181 8.20 14.34 13.30
N CYS A 182 8.59 13.22 12.68
CA CYS A 182 7.75 12.49 11.72
C CYS A 182 6.67 11.62 12.35
N LYS A 183 6.88 11.08 13.55
CA LYS A 183 5.85 10.38 14.31
C LYS A 183 4.72 11.33 14.73
N LEU A 184 5.08 12.55 15.13
CA LEU A 184 4.12 13.62 15.40
C LEU A 184 3.42 14.14 14.13
N ALA A 185 4.01 13.93 12.94
CA ALA A 185 3.53 14.36 11.63
C ALA A 185 2.22 13.73 11.17
N LEU A 186 1.97 12.51 11.63
CA LEU A 186 0.92 11.67 11.09
C LEU A 186 -0.38 11.79 11.91
N SER A 187 -0.40 12.70 12.90
CA SER A 187 -1.56 12.99 13.75
C SER A 187 -2.16 14.40 13.56
N LEU A 188 -1.47 15.34 12.89
CA LEU A 188 -1.94 16.71 12.60
C LEU A 188 -1.39 17.27 11.27
N ASP A 189 -2.09 18.17 10.60
CA ASP A 189 -1.70 18.67 9.26
C ASP A 189 -0.41 19.55 9.26
N ASN A 190 -0.16 20.30 10.34
CA ASN A 190 1.06 21.12 10.48
C ASN A 190 2.33 20.27 10.69
N SER A 191 2.19 19.01 11.06
CA SER A 191 3.32 18.20 11.49
C SER A 191 3.99 17.46 10.32
N CYS A 192 3.34 17.31 9.15
CA CYS A 192 4.00 16.93 7.89
C CYS A 192 5.13 17.91 7.52
N ARG A 193 4.86 19.22 7.62
CA ARG A 193 5.88 20.25 7.35
C ARG A 193 7.06 20.14 8.33
N MET A 194 6.79 19.82 9.60
CA MET A 194 7.83 19.63 10.60
C MET A 194 8.70 18.40 10.30
N CYS A 195 8.09 17.29 9.90
CA CYS A 195 8.80 16.09 9.44
C CYS A 195 9.73 16.39 8.26
N LEU A 196 9.22 17.03 7.21
CA LEU A 196 10.00 17.39 6.02
C LEU A 196 11.16 18.33 6.37
N THR A 197 10.92 19.33 7.21
CA THR A 197 11.94 20.31 7.61
C THR A 197 13.03 19.65 8.47
N SER A 198 12.63 18.82 9.43
CA SER A 198 13.56 18.07 10.27
C SER A 198 14.35 17.04 9.47
N GLY A 199 13.70 16.34 8.53
CA GLY A 199 14.35 15.41 7.60
C GLY A 199 15.39 16.09 6.73
N LEU A 200 15.08 17.23 6.13
CA LEU A 200 16.05 17.99 5.33
C LEU A 200 17.25 18.45 6.18
N SER A 201 17.00 18.88 7.42
CA SER A 201 18.08 19.22 8.36
C SER A 201 18.96 18.01 8.66
N TYR A 202 18.36 16.88 9.04
CA TYR A 202 19.05 15.62 9.30
C TYR A 202 19.92 15.21 8.09
N LEU A 203 19.35 15.21 6.89
CA LEU A 203 20.06 14.81 5.67
C LEU A 203 21.25 15.72 5.35
N ARG A 204 21.11 17.04 5.53
CA ARG A 204 22.21 17.99 5.32
C ARG A 204 23.35 17.76 6.31
N HIS A 205 23.04 17.43 7.57
CA HIS A 205 24.07 17.10 8.56
C HIS A 205 24.73 15.75 8.27
N LEU A 206 23.95 14.77 7.80
CA LEU A 206 24.44 13.43 7.53
C LEU A 206 25.38 13.38 6.31
N VAL A 207 24.98 14.07 5.25
CA VAL A 207 25.61 13.97 3.93
C VAL A 207 26.64 15.09 3.70
N GLY A 208 26.50 16.23 4.39
CA GLY A 208 27.36 17.39 4.20
C GLY A 208 27.12 18.08 2.84
N GLU A 209 28.19 18.64 2.27
CA GLU A 209 28.17 19.27 0.95
C GLU A 209 28.36 18.21 -0.15
N GLN A 210 27.26 17.60 -0.57
CA GLN A 210 27.25 16.55 -1.60
C GLN A 210 26.29 16.91 -2.74
N ASP A 211 26.40 16.20 -3.85
CA ASP A 211 25.58 16.43 -5.04
C ASP A 211 24.07 16.13 -4.80
N ASN A 212 23.23 16.76 -5.61
CA ASN A 212 21.77 16.64 -5.52
C ASN A 212 21.27 15.20 -5.69
N VAL A 213 21.99 14.33 -6.41
CA VAL A 213 21.58 12.93 -6.59
C VAL A 213 21.79 12.15 -5.30
N THR A 214 22.91 12.36 -4.62
CA THR A 214 23.16 11.76 -3.31
C THR A 214 22.14 12.25 -2.28
N LEU A 215 21.84 13.55 -2.24
CA LEU A 215 20.84 14.09 -1.32
C LEU A 215 19.44 13.50 -1.57
N ASN A 216 19.02 13.37 -2.83
CA ASN A 216 17.74 12.75 -3.19
C ASN A 216 17.71 11.25 -2.85
N THR A 217 18.81 10.53 -3.09
CA THR A 217 18.93 9.10 -2.71
C THR A 217 18.81 8.94 -1.20
N CYS A 218 19.47 9.81 -0.44
CA CYS A 218 19.39 9.84 1.01
C CYS A 218 18.01 10.23 1.53
N HIS A 219 17.32 11.12 0.83
CA HIS A 219 15.93 11.48 1.12
C HIS A 219 15.01 10.27 1.00
N ASP A 220 15.14 9.49 -0.06
CA ASP A 220 14.33 8.30 -0.27
C ASP A 220 14.70 7.17 0.73
N ALA A 221 15.99 7.02 1.04
CA ALA A 221 16.46 6.13 2.12
C ALA A 221 15.88 6.50 3.49
N ALA A 222 15.80 7.80 3.81
CA ALA A 222 15.23 8.30 5.06
C ALA A 222 13.74 8.02 5.17
N PHE A 223 12.99 8.17 4.07
CA PHE A 223 11.60 7.75 3.99
C PHE A 223 11.45 6.26 4.31
N VAL A 224 12.23 5.39 3.66
CA VAL A 224 12.19 3.93 3.89
C VAL A 224 12.50 3.58 5.34
N ALA A 225 13.49 4.24 5.94
CA ALA A 225 13.86 4.00 7.33
C ALA A 225 12.72 4.36 8.30
N ILE A 226 12.08 5.53 8.13
CA ILE A 226 10.94 5.93 8.97
C ILE A 226 9.71 5.05 8.74
N ALA A 227 9.41 4.71 7.49
CA ALA A 227 8.27 3.84 7.17
C ALA A 227 8.33 2.49 7.89
N ASN A 228 9.52 2.05 8.28
CA ASN A 228 9.78 0.81 9.00
C ASN A 228 9.94 0.98 10.52
N GLN A 229 9.62 2.14 11.10
CA GLN A 229 9.67 2.38 12.54
C GLN A 229 8.43 1.93 13.33
N GLY A 230 7.48 1.25 12.68
CA GLY A 230 6.44 0.47 13.36
C GLY A 230 5.33 1.25 14.06
N ASP A 231 5.25 2.57 13.89
CA ASP A 231 4.14 3.34 14.43
C ASP A 231 2.91 3.22 13.52
N ASN A 232 1.71 3.18 14.12
CA ASN A 232 0.39 2.94 13.52
C ASN A 232 -0.03 3.88 12.35
N SER A 233 0.86 4.74 11.87
CA SER A 233 0.66 5.53 10.67
C SER A 233 0.73 4.66 9.41
N SER A 234 -0.18 4.88 8.46
CA SER A 234 -0.06 4.20 7.18
C SER A 234 1.18 4.69 6.43
N VAL A 235 1.99 3.76 5.90
CA VAL A 235 3.15 4.07 5.05
C VAL A 235 2.76 4.97 3.86
N ILE A 236 1.50 4.88 3.45
CA ILE A 236 0.91 5.63 2.34
C ILE A 236 0.65 7.10 2.71
N ASP A 237 0.17 7.37 3.93
CA ASP A 237 0.02 8.74 4.43
C ASP A 237 1.38 9.40 4.61
N LEU A 238 2.35 8.65 5.13
CA LEU A 238 3.73 9.11 5.22
C LEU A 238 4.30 9.43 3.83
N ALA A 239 4.11 8.56 2.83
CA ALA A 239 4.56 8.80 1.47
C ALA A 239 3.89 10.01 0.83
N SER A 240 2.59 10.18 1.07
CA SER A 240 1.83 11.33 0.59
C SER A 240 2.42 12.65 1.12
N CYS A 241 2.80 12.68 2.40
CA CYS A 241 3.52 13.80 3.00
C CYS A 241 4.93 13.94 2.40
N PHE A 242 5.74 12.89 2.46
CA PHE A 242 7.18 12.91 2.13
C PHE A 242 7.44 13.32 0.68
N PHE A 243 6.61 12.85 -0.24
CA PHE A 243 6.72 13.15 -1.68
C PHE A 243 5.79 14.28 -2.13
N SER A 244 4.98 14.85 -1.22
CA SER A 244 3.99 15.88 -1.52
C SER A 244 3.01 15.49 -2.64
N VAL A 245 2.46 14.28 -2.56
CA VAL A 245 1.50 13.71 -3.51
C VAL A 245 0.28 13.15 -2.77
N LYS A 246 -0.83 12.91 -3.48
CA LYS A 246 -1.99 12.22 -2.90
C LYS A 246 -1.99 10.78 -3.38
N VAL A 247 -1.42 9.87 -2.59
CA VAL A 247 -1.41 8.44 -2.94
C VAL A 247 -2.76 7.84 -2.59
N LEU A 248 -3.47 7.31 -3.58
CA LEU A 248 -4.68 6.52 -3.34
C LEU A 248 -4.24 5.07 -3.10
N SER A 249 -4.72 4.43 -2.05
CA SER A 249 -4.48 3.00 -1.81
C SER A 249 -5.66 2.17 -2.28
N ILE A 250 -5.42 1.01 -2.88
CA ILE A 250 -6.44 -0.04 -3.00
C ILE A 250 -6.34 -0.91 -1.74
N TYR A 251 -7.07 -0.55 -0.68
CA TYR A 251 -7.21 -1.46 0.45
C TYR A 251 -8.19 -2.59 0.06
N PRO A 252 -7.92 -3.87 0.36
CA PRO A 252 -8.85 -4.97 0.11
C PRO A 252 -10.24 -4.79 0.78
N GLY A 253 -10.34 -3.88 1.77
CA GLY A 253 -11.60 -3.50 2.40
C GLY A 253 -12.54 -2.68 1.51
N ALA A 254 -12.04 -2.04 0.45
CA ALA A 254 -12.88 -1.31 -0.50
C ALA A 254 -13.67 -2.25 -1.41
N LEU A 255 -13.16 -3.46 -1.69
CA LEU A 255 -13.88 -4.48 -2.45
C LEU A 255 -15.13 -4.96 -1.68
N TYR A 256 -15.05 -5.06 -0.36
CA TYR A 256 -16.18 -5.41 0.51
C TYR A 256 -17.28 -4.34 0.51
N LEU A 257 -16.92 -3.06 0.50
CA LEU A 257 -17.90 -1.97 0.40
C LEU A 257 -18.59 -1.93 -0.97
N VAL A 258 -17.85 -2.20 -2.05
CA VAL A 258 -18.43 -2.28 -3.40
C VAL A 258 -19.39 -3.48 -3.52
N ILE A 259 -19.07 -4.63 -2.92
CA ILE A 259 -19.98 -5.77 -2.84
C ILE A 259 -21.28 -5.38 -2.11
N CYS A 260 -21.20 -4.68 -0.97
CA CYS A 260 -22.39 -4.18 -0.26
C CYS A 260 -23.24 -3.23 -1.12
N PHE A 261 -22.62 -2.32 -1.86
CA PHE A 261 -23.33 -1.38 -2.74
C PHE A 261 -23.95 -2.04 -3.98
N LEU A 262 -23.38 -3.12 -4.49
CA LEU A 262 -23.90 -3.84 -5.67
C LEU A 262 -25.06 -4.80 -5.33
N PHE A 263 -25.16 -5.29 -4.09
CA PHE A 263 -26.28 -6.13 -3.64
C PHE A 263 -27.48 -5.35 -3.07
N PHE A 264 -27.27 -4.10 -2.62
CA PHE A 264 -28.36 -3.24 -2.12
C PHE A 264 -29.50 -2.93 -3.13
N PRO A 265 -29.26 -2.76 -4.45
CA PRO A 265 -30.33 -2.45 -5.39
C PRO A 265 -31.15 -3.67 -5.83
N LEU A 266 -30.66 -4.90 -5.60
CA LEU A 266 -31.41 -6.13 -5.94
C LEU A 266 -32.58 -6.40 -4.97
N ILE A 267 -32.60 -5.77 -3.80
CA ILE A 267 -33.69 -5.91 -2.82
C ILE A 267 -34.82 -4.90 -3.08
N PHE A 268 -34.54 -3.76 -3.72
CA PHE A 268 -35.52 -2.68 -3.88
C PHE A 268 -36.28 -2.65 -5.23
N ASN A 269 -35.91 -3.49 -6.20
CA ASN A 269 -36.56 -3.50 -7.51
C ASN A 269 -37.66 -4.59 -7.65
N THR A 270 -38.56 -4.69 -6.66
CA THR A 270 -39.83 -5.45 -6.76
C THR A 270 -41.04 -4.66 -6.24
N ARG A 271 -40.99 -3.32 -6.27
CA ARG A 271 -42.20 -2.48 -6.22
C ARG A 271 -42.21 -1.50 -7.40
N ARG A 272 -42.58 -2.01 -8.56
CA ARG A 272 -43.17 -1.19 -9.61
C ARG A 272 -44.44 -1.90 -10.06
N GLU A 273 -45.54 -1.54 -9.41
CA GLU A 273 -46.91 -1.47 -9.91
C GLU A 273 -47.78 -0.80 -8.84
#